data_AF-A0ABD0KG12-F1
#
_entry.id   AF-A0ABD0KG12-F1
#
_cell.length_a   1.000
_cell.length_b   1.000
_cell.length_c   1.000
_cell.angle_alpha   90.00
_cell.angle_beta   90.00
_cell.angle_gamma   90.00
#
_symmetry.space_group_name_H-M   'P 1'
#
loop_
_entity.id
_entity.type
_entity.pdbx_description
1 polymer ?
#
loop_
_entity_poly.entity_id
_entity_poly.type
_entity_poly.pdbx_seq_one_letter_code
_entity_poly.pdbx_strand_id
1 'polypeptide(L)'
;DQDGDTPMHDAIRQGQEARDIIKCLLECEKLDGSISNKDKLNVMHQAVISGQQKVVEVLLDRSPGLAMSVGGTENWTPLHMAAMNGRTAVAGVLVKKGKANVNAVDKNNRTPLHYAVQSCENTIIDLLLGRDAKPDIRDVDGNTPAHLAQMPKLPTAPKKKEDEEVLVQSILCMLAECGADLNIKNKAGKTPLDLCNTPALVQKLKGISERVRTQEREKDDIPPHWTPMEGRELVIQELLANDALTVEEYNNVSHKFLRSMANVEIVSIKRVQNRSLWDVYNVTKRTMERKYGLGCAQELSLFHGTPAKSVEPIQHQNIDPLLAGNNVGAIWGKGAYFAVDAKQSDNYAQASDEGYRFMFMARVLVGKYGQGERGMQRPPPVNKDDQRNLFDAVVDSVDHPRIYVIFRNQQIYPEFLIQYQ
;
A
#
# COMPACT_ATOMS: atom_id res chain seq x y z
N ASP A 1 -32.11 -27.41 -10.80
CA ASP A 1 -33.50 -27.82 -10.48
C ASP A 1 -34.46 -26.98 -11.34
N GLN A 2 -35.72 -26.78 -10.93
CA GLN A 2 -36.65 -25.91 -11.66
C GLN A 2 -36.23 -24.44 -11.65
N ASP A 3 -35.42 -23.99 -10.69
CA ASP A 3 -34.92 -22.61 -10.57
C ASP A 3 -33.57 -22.41 -11.26
N GLY A 4 -33.08 -23.44 -11.95
CA GLY A 4 -31.78 -23.43 -12.61
C GLY A 4 -30.62 -23.60 -11.64
N ASP A 5 -30.89 -23.92 -10.37
CA ASP A 5 -29.86 -24.18 -9.38
C ASP A 5 -29.13 -25.48 -9.71
N THR A 6 -27.80 -25.43 -9.68
CA THR A 6 -26.99 -26.66 -9.73
C THR A 6 -27.00 -27.34 -8.37
N PRO A 7 -26.65 -28.63 -8.25
CA PRO A 7 -26.55 -29.29 -6.95
C PRO A 7 -25.64 -28.55 -5.95
N MET A 8 -24.65 -27.81 -6.45
CA MET A 8 -23.77 -26.97 -5.64
C MET A 8 -24.48 -25.72 -5.10
N HIS A 9 -25.40 -25.10 -5.85
CA HIS A 9 -26.21 -23.98 -5.35
C HIS A 9 -27.04 -24.42 -4.14
N ASP A 10 -27.73 -25.55 -4.26
CA ASP A 10 -28.56 -26.11 -3.19
C ASP A 10 -27.72 -26.50 -1.97
N ALA A 11 -26.58 -27.17 -2.20
CA ALA A 11 -25.66 -27.55 -1.13
C ALA A 11 -25.14 -26.31 -0.37
N ILE A 12 -24.73 -25.25 -1.09
CA ILE A 12 -24.32 -24.00 -0.46
C ILE A 12 -25.49 -23.37 0.31
N ARG A 13 -26.71 -23.38 -0.21
CA ARG A 13 -27.88 -22.80 0.48
C ARG A 13 -28.19 -23.50 1.80
N GLN A 14 -28.04 -24.83 1.85
CA GLN A 14 -28.23 -25.64 3.05
C GLN A 14 -27.07 -25.48 4.07
N GLY A 15 -25.91 -25.00 3.63
CA GLY A 15 -24.80 -24.63 4.52
C GLY A 15 -24.19 -25.84 5.23
N GLN A 16 -24.17 -25.83 6.57
CA GLN A 16 -23.50 -26.86 7.36
C GLN A 16 -24.14 -28.24 7.20
N GLU A 17 -25.45 -28.32 6.95
CA GLU A 17 -26.18 -29.57 6.78
C GLU A 17 -25.72 -30.34 5.53
N ALA A 18 -25.25 -29.63 4.51
CA ALA A 18 -24.73 -30.19 3.28
C ALA A 18 -23.19 -30.16 3.19
N ARG A 19 -22.47 -30.03 4.32
CA ARG A 19 -21.00 -29.85 4.32
C ARG A 19 -20.26 -30.96 3.57
N ASP A 20 -20.66 -32.20 3.73
CA ASP A 20 -20.01 -33.33 3.06
C ASP A 20 -20.34 -33.35 1.56
N ILE A 21 -21.56 -32.94 1.19
CA ILE A 21 -21.96 -32.76 -0.21
C ILE A 21 -21.13 -31.65 -0.86
N ILE A 22 -20.98 -30.50 -0.19
CA ILE A 22 -20.13 -29.38 -0.64
C ILE A 22 -18.70 -29.88 -0.87
N LYS A 23 -18.12 -30.64 0.06
CA LYS A 23 -16.78 -31.21 -0.12
C LYS A 23 -16.68 -32.12 -1.34
N CYS A 24 -17.60 -33.09 -1.47
CA CYS A 24 -17.62 -34.01 -2.60
C CYS A 24 -17.76 -33.26 -3.94
N LEU A 25 -18.63 -32.25 -4.01
CA LEU A 25 -18.83 -31.43 -5.20
C LEU A 25 -17.59 -30.57 -5.51
N LEU A 26 -16.94 -30.03 -4.47
CA LEU A 26 -15.67 -29.31 -4.59
C LEU A 26 -14.48 -30.20 -4.94
N GLU A 27 -14.58 -31.52 -4.84
CA GLU A 27 -13.55 -32.46 -5.30
C GLU A 27 -13.79 -32.88 -6.76
N CYS A 28 -15.03 -32.84 -7.24
CA CYS A 28 -15.40 -33.20 -8.61
C CYS A 28 -14.70 -32.31 -9.66
N GLU A 29 -13.93 -32.92 -10.57
CA GLU A 29 -13.22 -32.21 -11.65
C GLU A 29 -14.17 -31.52 -12.63
N LYS A 30 -15.39 -32.04 -12.80
CA LYS A 30 -16.39 -31.52 -13.74
C LYS A 30 -17.24 -30.38 -13.16
N LEU A 31 -16.92 -29.87 -11.97
CA LEU A 31 -17.65 -28.76 -11.37
C LEU A 31 -17.41 -27.48 -12.19
N ASP A 32 -18.39 -27.10 -12.99
CA ASP A 32 -18.40 -25.81 -13.66
C ASP A 32 -19.05 -24.74 -12.76
N GLY A 33 -18.21 -23.93 -12.12
CA GLY A 33 -18.65 -22.83 -11.26
C GLY A 33 -19.18 -21.60 -12.01
N SER A 34 -19.14 -21.59 -13.35
CA SER A 34 -19.64 -20.47 -14.17
C SER A 34 -21.14 -20.55 -14.44
N ILE A 35 -21.75 -21.73 -14.25
CA ILE A 35 -23.18 -21.94 -14.46
C ILE A 35 -23.97 -21.08 -13.48
N SER A 36 -24.89 -20.29 -14.03
CA SER A 36 -25.80 -19.44 -13.26
C SER A 36 -27.22 -19.99 -13.24
N ASN A 37 -27.92 -19.78 -12.14
CA ASN A 37 -29.35 -20.05 -11.99
C ASN A 37 -30.23 -19.00 -12.69
N LYS A 38 -31.55 -19.08 -12.55
CA LYS A 38 -32.49 -18.13 -13.17
C LYS A 38 -32.30 -16.67 -12.73
N ASP A 39 -31.83 -16.45 -11.50
CA ASP A 39 -31.48 -15.12 -10.99
C ASP A 39 -30.13 -14.62 -11.51
N LYS A 40 -29.50 -15.37 -12.42
CA LYS A 40 -28.16 -15.12 -12.96
C LYS A 40 -27.07 -15.19 -11.87
N LEU A 41 -27.32 -15.90 -10.77
CA LEU A 41 -26.33 -16.13 -9.72
C LEU A 41 -25.64 -17.46 -10.00
N ASN A 42 -24.31 -17.46 -9.96
CA ASN A 42 -23.51 -18.68 -9.98
C ASN A 42 -23.15 -19.12 -8.54
N VAL A 43 -22.45 -20.25 -8.44
CA VAL A 43 -22.07 -20.83 -7.14
C VAL A 43 -21.17 -19.92 -6.30
N MET A 44 -20.36 -19.05 -6.92
CA MET A 44 -19.55 -18.05 -6.20
C MET A 44 -20.44 -17.00 -5.55
N HIS A 45 -21.41 -16.45 -6.31
CA HIS A 45 -22.37 -15.50 -5.77
C HIS A 45 -23.16 -16.10 -4.60
N GLN A 46 -23.65 -17.33 -4.75
CA GLN A 46 -24.38 -18.02 -3.69
C GLN A 46 -23.50 -18.26 -2.45
N ALA A 47 -22.24 -18.69 -2.62
CA ALA A 47 -21.29 -18.90 -1.52
C ALA A 47 -21.00 -17.60 -0.75
N VAL A 48 -20.90 -16.49 -1.47
CA VAL A 48 -20.68 -15.16 -0.90
C VAL A 48 -21.90 -14.70 -0.10
N ILE A 49 -23.11 -14.79 -0.66
CA ILE A 49 -24.35 -14.42 0.03
C ILE A 49 -24.50 -15.23 1.33
N SER A 50 -24.23 -16.54 1.27
CA SER A 50 -24.24 -17.44 2.42
C SER A 50 -23.07 -17.26 3.39
N GLY A 51 -22.09 -16.41 3.08
CA GLY A 51 -20.95 -16.10 3.96
C GLY A 51 -19.93 -17.24 4.12
N GLN A 52 -19.90 -18.21 3.20
CA GLN A 52 -19.09 -19.41 3.33
C GLN A 52 -17.66 -19.20 2.83
N GLN A 53 -16.82 -18.59 3.66
CA GLN A 53 -15.43 -18.25 3.36
C GLN A 53 -14.63 -19.42 2.76
N LYS A 54 -14.70 -20.62 3.37
CA LYS A 54 -13.93 -21.79 2.91
C LYS A 54 -14.33 -22.25 1.51
N VAL A 55 -15.62 -22.19 1.18
CA VAL A 55 -16.10 -22.54 -0.15
C VAL A 55 -15.60 -21.52 -1.17
N VAL A 56 -15.67 -20.23 -0.84
CA VAL A 56 -15.12 -19.15 -1.68
C VAL A 56 -13.63 -19.34 -1.93
N GLU A 57 -12.84 -19.68 -0.90
CA GLU A 57 -11.40 -19.93 -1.03
C GLU A 57 -11.09 -21.05 -2.02
N VAL A 58 -11.82 -22.17 -1.95
CA VAL A 58 -11.61 -23.32 -2.84
C VAL A 58 -12.09 -23.01 -4.27
N LEU A 59 -13.22 -22.33 -4.42
CA LEU A 59 -13.70 -21.90 -5.74
C LEU A 59 -12.71 -20.96 -6.43
N LEU A 60 -12.04 -20.07 -5.68
CA LEU A 60 -10.99 -19.20 -6.22
C LEU A 60 -9.71 -19.95 -6.59
N ASP A 61 -9.35 -21.01 -5.86
CA ASP A 61 -8.19 -21.85 -6.22
C ASP A 61 -8.40 -22.57 -7.55
N ARG A 62 -9.63 -23.04 -7.79
CA ARG A 62 -9.99 -23.74 -9.02
C ARG A 62 -10.16 -22.80 -10.20
N SER A 63 -10.91 -21.72 -9.98
CA SER A 63 -11.31 -20.79 -11.03
C SER A 63 -11.23 -19.34 -10.55
N PRO A 64 -10.03 -18.73 -10.57
CA PRO A 64 -9.82 -17.36 -10.11
C PRO A 64 -10.75 -16.33 -10.78
N GLY A 65 -11.12 -16.57 -12.04
CA GLY A 65 -12.02 -15.70 -12.81
C GLY A 65 -13.41 -15.53 -12.20
N LEU A 66 -13.86 -16.45 -11.32
CA LEU A 66 -15.14 -16.33 -10.62
C LEU A 66 -15.18 -15.13 -9.67
N ALA A 67 -14.04 -14.60 -9.21
CA ALA A 67 -14.01 -13.37 -8.41
C ALA A 67 -14.60 -12.15 -9.14
N MET A 68 -14.59 -12.20 -10.48
CA MET A 68 -14.97 -11.12 -11.39
C MET A 68 -16.27 -11.41 -12.13
N SER A 69 -16.92 -12.56 -11.88
CA SER A 69 -18.20 -12.84 -12.51
C SER A 69 -19.24 -11.80 -12.10
N VAL A 70 -20.15 -11.47 -13.02
CA VAL A 70 -21.30 -10.61 -12.74
C VAL A 70 -22.54 -11.48 -12.63
N GLY A 71 -23.40 -11.17 -11.67
CA GLY A 71 -24.64 -11.90 -11.42
C GLY A 71 -25.76 -11.00 -10.92
N GLY A 72 -26.97 -11.57 -10.87
CA GLY A 72 -28.17 -10.83 -10.45
C GLY A 72 -28.71 -9.87 -11.51
N THR A 73 -29.77 -9.16 -11.15
CA THR A 73 -30.38 -8.13 -12.02
C THR A 73 -29.56 -6.86 -12.08
N GLU A 74 -28.71 -6.58 -11.09
CA GLU A 74 -27.93 -5.35 -10.97
C GLU A 74 -26.50 -5.47 -11.54
N ASN A 75 -26.12 -6.61 -12.12
CA ASN A 75 -24.74 -6.92 -12.54
C ASN A 75 -23.72 -6.83 -11.39
N TRP A 76 -24.08 -7.36 -10.23
CA TRP A 76 -23.21 -7.35 -9.07
C TRP A 76 -22.08 -8.36 -9.22
N THR A 77 -20.86 -7.94 -8.86
CA THR A 77 -19.76 -8.87 -8.63
C THR A 77 -19.87 -9.52 -7.25
N PRO A 78 -19.17 -10.64 -6.99
CA PRO A 78 -19.01 -11.19 -5.65
C PRO A 78 -18.66 -10.14 -4.58
N LEU A 79 -17.81 -9.17 -4.91
CA LEU A 79 -17.40 -8.15 -3.95
C LEU A 79 -18.54 -7.16 -3.61
N HIS A 80 -19.43 -6.84 -4.56
CA HIS A 80 -20.64 -6.05 -4.28
C HIS A 80 -21.55 -6.79 -3.29
N MET A 81 -21.78 -8.08 -3.52
CA MET A 81 -22.61 -8.91 -2.64
C MET A 81 -21.99 -9.04 -1.24
N ALA A 82 -20.67 -9.24 -1.16
CA ALA A 82 -19.97 -9.32 0.12
C ALA A 82 -20.07 -8.01 0.91
N ALA A 83 -19.92 -6.87 0.23
CA ALA A 83 -20.04 -5.54 0.83
C ALA A 83 -21.47 -5.25 1.33
N MET A 84 -22.48 -5.52 0.51
CA MET A 84 -23.88 -5.32 0.88
C MET A 84 -24.30 -6.19 2.07
N ASN A 85 -23.85 -7.44 2.12
CA ASN A 85 -24.26 -8.42 3.14
C ASN A 85 -23.33 -8.48 4.37
N GLY A 86 -22.38 -7.54 4.52
CA GLY A 86 -21.47 -7.50 5.68
C GLY A 86 -20.59 -8.74 5.81
N ARG A 87 -20.21 -9.37 4.69
CA ARG A 87 -19.41 -10.60 4.69
C ARG A 87 -17.91 -10.27 4.73
N THR A 88 -17.45 -9.66 5.83
CA THR A 88 -16.07 -9.15 5.97
C THR A 88 -14.99 -10.18 5.65
N ALA A 89 -15.11 -11.40 6.19
CA ALA A 89 -14.13 -12.46 5.95
C ALA A 89 -14.08 -12.87 4.46
N VAL A 90 -15.25 -12.96 3.82
CA VAL A 90 -15.37 -13.27 2.38
C VAL A 90 -14.81 -12.13 1.53
N ALA A 91 -15.14 -10.87 1.84
CA ALA A 91 -14.59 -9.71 1.15
C ALA A 91 -13.05 -9.69 1.23
N GLY A 92 -12.49 -10.01 2.39
CA GLY A 92 -11.05 -10.16 2.59
C GLY A 92 -10.41 -11.20 1.67
N VAL A 93 -11.04 -12.36 1.51
CA VAL A 93 -10.58 -13.41 0.59
C VAL A 93 -10.69 -12.96 -0.86
N LEU A 94 -11.82 -12.38 -1.27
CA LEU A 94 -12.04 -11.92 -2.65
C LEU A 94 -11.00 -10.89 -3.09
N VAL A 95 -10.66 -9.94 -2.21
CA VAL A 95 -9.67 -8.89 -2.51
C VAL A 95 -8.23 -9.44 -2.48
N LYS A 96 -7.89 -10.26 -1.49
CA LYS A 96 -6.50 -10.75 -1.32
C LYS A 96 -6.14 -11.88 -2.27
N LYS A 97 -7.04 -12.84 -2.45
CA LYS A 97 -6.80 -14.08 -3.20
C LYS A 97 -7.41 -14.01 -4.60
N GLY A 98 -8.67 -13.55 -4.69
CA GLY A 98 -9.39 -13.45 -5.96
C GLY A 98 -8.93 -12.29 -6.85
N LYS A 99 -8.11 -11.37 -6.33
CA LYS A 99 -7.72 -10.12 -7.02
C LYS A 99 -8.93 -9.37 -7.58
N ALA A 100 -10.05 -9.40 -6.83
CA ALA A 100 -11.28 -8.77 -7.26
C ALA A 100 -11.07 -7.26 -7.51
N ASN A 101 -11.66 -6.74 -8.58
CA ASN A 101 -11.62 -5.30 -8.87
C ASN A 101 -12.46 -4.56 -7.81
N VAL A 102 -11.77 -3.87 -6.90
CA VAL A 102 -12.38 -3.07 -5.81
C VAL A 102 -13.20 -1.88 -6.33
N ASN A 103 -12.96 -1.46 -7.58
CA ASN A 103 -13.63 -0.34 -8.25
C ASN A 103 -14.59 -0.82 -9.36
N ALA A 104 -14.96 -2.10 -9.38
CA ALA A 104 -15.98 -2.58 -10.29
C ALA A 104 -17.28 -1.79 -10.09
N VAL A 105 -18.03 -1.55 -11.16
CA VAL A 105 -19.29 -0.83 -11.12
C VAL A 105 -20.44 -1.72 -11.55
N ASP A 106 -21.58 -1.56 -10.89
CA ASP A 106 -22.84 -2.22 -11.22
C ASP A 106 -23.64 -1.42 -12.28
N LYS A 107 -24.88 -1.82 -12.56
CA LYS A 107 -25.75 -1.11 -13.53
C LYS A 107 -26.06 0.34 -13.15
N ASN A 108 -25.99 0.67 -11.86
CA ASN A 108 -26.24 2.00 -11.33
C ASN A 108 -24.94 2.79 -11.12
N ASN A 109 -23.83 2.34 -11.70
CA ASN A 109 -22.47 2.87 -11.48
C ASN A 109 -22.02 2.84 -10.02
N ARG A 110 -22.62 1.99 -9.19
CA ARG A 110 -22.22 1.82 -7.79
C ARG A 110 -21.08 0.83 -7.70
N THR A 111 -20.13 1.14 -6.83
CA THR A 111 -18.99 0.28 -6.49
C THR A 111 -19.25 -0.52 -5.22
N PRO A 112 -18.45 -1.55 -4.90
CA PRO A 112 -18.54 -2.22 -3.62
C PRO A 112 -18.43 -1.27 -2.42
N LEU A 113 -17.68 -0.16 -2.54
CA LEU A 113 -17.56 0.84 -1.48
C LEU A 113 -18.89 1.58 -1.22
N HIS A 114 -19.70 1.84 -2.25
CA HIS A 114 -21.04 2.41 -2.06
C HIS A 114 -21.91 1.51 -1.17
N TYR A 115 -21.86 0.20 -1.43
CA TYR A 115 -22.62 -0.78 -0.66
C TYR A 115 -22.06 -1.00 0.74
N ALA A 116 -20.74 -1.03 0.92
CA ALA A 116 -20.12 -1.12 2.24
C ALA A 116 -20.51 0.06 3.14
N VAL A 117 -20.56 1.27 2.57
CA VAL A 117 -21.02 2.49 3.28
C VAL A 117 -22.51 2.41 3.60
N GLN A 118 -23.35 2.02 2.63
CA GLN A 118 -24.79 1.86 2.85
C GLN A 118 -25.12 0.79 3.90
N SER A 119 -24.28 -0.25 3.99
CA SER A 119 -24.40 -1.31 4.98
C SER A 119 -23.74 -1.01 6.32
N CYS A 120 -23.06 0.14 6.44
CA CYS A 120 -22.33 0.57 7.61
C CYS A 120 -21.27 -0.42 8.11
N GLU A 121 -20.62 -1.12 7.18
CA GLU A 121 -19.66 -2.16 7.49
C GLU A 121 -18.23 -1.59 7.51
N ASN A 122 -17.88 -0.89 8.61
CA ASN A 122 -16.58 -0.20 8.77
C ASN A 122 -15.38 -1.08 8.39
N THR A 123 -15.41 -2.36 8.78
CA THR A 123 -14.34 -3.31 8.46
C THR A 123 -14.16 -3.57 6.97
N ILE A 124 -15.25 -3.53 6.20
CA ILE A 124 -15.21 -3.67 4.73
C ILE A 124 -14.79 -2.34 4.10
N ILE A 125 -15.26 -1.21 4.63
CA ILE A 125 -14.84 0.13 4.19
C ILE A 125 -13.31 0.26 4.30
N ASP A 126 -12.73 -0.04 5.46
CA ASP A 126 -11.28 -0.02 5.69
C ASP A 126 -10.54 -0.97 4.75
N LEU A 127 -11.06 -2.18 4.56
CA LEU A 127 -10.47 -3.16 3.66
C LEU A 127 -10.41 -2.65 2.22
N LEU A 128 -11.49 -2.02 1.73
CA LEU A 128 -11.59 -1.51 0.37
C LEU A 128 -10.70 -0.28 0.18
N LEU A 129 -10.75 0.69 1.09
CA LEU A 129 -9.93 1.90 1.05
C LEU A 129 -8.43 1.58 1.16
N GLY A 130 -8.05 0.62 2.02
CA GLY A 130 -6.68 0.11 2.11
C GLY A 130 -6.21 -0.72 0.90
N ARG A 131 -7.06 -0.87 -0.12
CA ARG A 131 -6.80 -1.62 -1.36
C ARG A 131 -7.11 -0.79 -2.60
N ASP A 132 -6.92 0.52 -2.51
CA ASP A 132 -7.04 1.49 -3.61
C ASP A 132 -8.47 1.61 -4.19
N ALA A 133 -9.49 1.39 -3.35
CA ALA A 133 -10.85 1.79 -3.71
C ALA A 133 -10.94 3.31 -3.83
N LYS A 134 -11.49 3.79 -4.95
CA LYS A 134 -11.66 5.21 -5.23
C LYS A 134 -12.90 5.74 -4.49
N PRO A 135 -12.75 6.67 -3.53
CA PRO A 135 -13.87 7.12 -2.70
C PRO A 135 -14.84 8.07 -3.40
N ASP A 136 -14.50 8.56 -4.60
CA ASP A 136 -15.26 9.62 -5.30
C ASP A 136 -15.96 9.15 -6.59
N ILE A 137 -16.00 7.84 -6.85
CA ILE A 137 -16.80 7.30 -7.96
C ILE A 137 -18.26 7.66 -7.73
N ARG A 138 -18.95 8.10 -8.79
CA ARG A 138 -20.33 8.57 -8.72
C ARG A 138 -21.29 7.55 -9.31
N ASP A 139 -22.38 7.31 -8.60
CA ASP A 139 -23.51 6.54 -9.11
C ASP A 139 -24.32 7.33 -10.16
N VAL A 140 -25.36 6.70 -10.72
CA VAL A 140 -26.25 7.32 -11.72
C VAL A 140 -26.94 8.60 -11.23
N ASP A 141 -27.07 8.80 -9.93
CA ASP A 141 -27.66 10.01 -9.32
C ASP A 141 -26.58 11.06 -8.98
N GLY A 142 -25.33 10.79 -9.32
CA GLY A 142 -24.20 11.65 -8.99
C GLY A 142 -23.74 11.53 -7.54
N ASN A 143 -24.25 10.56 -6.78
CA ASN A 143 -23.85 10.34 -5.40
C ASN A 143 -22.50 9.62 -5.35
N THR A 144 -21.59 10.12 -4.52
CA THR A 144 -20.40 9.36 -4.06
C THR A 144 -20.78 8.45 -2.88
N PRO A 145 -19.96 7.47 -2.49
CA PRO A 145 -20.15 6.71 -1.26
C PRO A 145 -20.44 7.60 -0.04
N ALA A 146 -19.76 8.74 0.10
CA ALA A 146 -19.98 9.70 1.19
C ALA A 146 -21.42 10.26 1.23
N HIS A 147 -22.07 10.46 0.07
CA HIS A 147 -23.49 10.88 0.04
C HIS A 147 -24.43 9.81 0.61
N LEU A 148 -24.08 8.53 0.43
CA LEU A 148 -24.91 7.40 0.88
C LEU A 148 -24.76 7.09 2.36
N ALA A 149 -23.76 7.64 3.04
CA ALA A 149 -23.55 7.44 4.49
C ALA A 149 -24.77 7.89 5.32
N GLN A 150 -25.57 8.83 4.81
CA GLN A 150 -26.76 9.36 5.49
C GLN A 150 -28.04 8.55 5.24
N MET A 151 -27.96 7.48 4.44
CA MET A 151 -29.10 6.62 4.12
C MET A 151 -28.82 5.15 4.48
N PRO A 152 -28.50 4.83 5.74
CA PRO A 152 -28.29 3.44 6.15
C PRO A 152 -29.57 2.65 5.90
N LYS A 153 -29.48 1.61 5.07
CA LYS A 153 -30.60 0.68 4.81
C LYS A 153 -30.24 -0.68 5.37
N LEU A 154 -30.42 -0.92 6.67
CA LEU A 154 -30.45 -2.26 7.25
C LEU A 154 -31.24 -2.36 8.56
N PRO A 155 -31.77 -3.56 8.90
CA PRO A 155 -32.37 -3.87 10.20
C PRO A 155 -31.39 -3.89 11.38
N THR A 156 -30.08 -3.92 11.12
CA THR A 156 -29.00 -3.81 12.12
C THR A 156 -28.60 -2.38 12.43
N ALA A 157 -29.16 -1.39 11.72
CA ALA A 157 -28.94 0.01 12.03
C ALA A 157 -29.35 0.28 13.49
N PRO A 158 -28.56 1.07 14.23
CA PRO A 158 -28.87 1.38 15.61
C PRO A 158 -30.29 1.95 15.72
N LYS A 159 -31.08 1.40 16.65
CA LYS A 159 -32.47 1.85 16.88
C LYS A 159 -32.52 3.25 17.50
N LYS A 160 -31.41 3.72 18.07
CA LYS A 160 -31.27 5.04 18.69
C LYS A 160 -30.57 5.98 17.71
N LYS A 161 -31.12 7.18 17.56
CA LYS A 161 -30.57 8.23 16.68
C LYS A 161 -29.14 8.65 17.05
N GLU A 162 -28.79 8.63 18.33
CA GLU A 162 -27.46 9.00 18.82
C GLU A 162 -26.37 8.04 18.31
N ASP A 163 -26.66 6.73 18.30
CA ASP A 163 -25.73 5.71 17.81
C ASP A 163 -25.60 5.75 16.27
N GLU A 164 -26.67 6.14 15.57
CA GLU A 164 -26.67 6.36 14.12
C GLU A 164 -25.76 7.54 13.73
N GLU A 165 -25.85 8.65 14.45
CA GLU A 165 -25.02 9.82 14.21
C GLU A 165 -23.53 9.54 14.41
N VAL A 166 -23.17 8.80 15.47
CA VAL A 166 -21.79 8.38 15.72
C VAL A 166 -21.25 7.48 14.59
N LEU A 167 -22.09 6.59 14.07
CA LEU A 167 -21.73 5.70 12.96
C LEU A 167 -21.52 6.46 11.65
N VAL A 168 -22.45 7.36 11.30
CA VAL A 168 -22.31 8.25 10.14
C VAL A 168 -21.04 9.09 10.27
N GLN A 169 -20.80 9.68 11.44
CA GLN A 169 -19.59 10.44 11.72
C GLN A 169 -18.33 9.59 11.49
N SER A 170 -18.31 8.36 12.01
CA SER A 170 -17.18 7.45 11.83
C SER A 170 -16.91 7.16 10.36
N ILE A 171 -17.95 6.83 9.58
CA ILE A 171 -17.82 6.52 8.15
C ILE A 171 -17.32 7.71 7.35
N LEU A 172 -17.90 8.89 7.57
CA LEU A 172 -17.47 10.11 6.87
C LEU A 172 -16.04 10.51 7.23
N CYS A 173 -15.61 10.31 8.48
CA CYS A 173 -14.22 10.55 8.87
C CYS A 173 -13.27 9.59 8.16
N MET A 174 -13.58 8.28 8.12
CA MET A 174 -12.76 7.29 7.39
C MET A 174 -12.61 7.64 5.90
N LEU A 175 -13.72 8.01 5.25
CA LEU A 175 -13.71 8.43 3.84
C LEU A 175 -12.87 9.69 3.63
N ALA A 176 -13.06 10.72 4.47
CA ALA A 176 -12.31 11.97 4.38
C ALA A 176 -10.80 11.77 4.63
N GLU A 177 -10.42 10.93 5.60
CA GLU A 177 -9.03 10.58 5.89
C GLU A 177 -8.36 9.82 4.74
N CYS A 178 -9.15 9.10 3.94
CA CYS A 178 -8.69 8.42 2.74
C CYS A 178 -8.79 9.28 1.47
N GLY A 179 -9.01 10.59 1.60
CA GLY A 179 -8.97 11.54 0.49
C GLY A 179 -10.28 11.71 -0.27
N ALA A 180 -11.42 11.32 0.29
CA ALA A 180 -12.73 11.59 -0.34
C ALA A 180 -13.02 13.10 -0.43
N ASP A 181 -13.44 13.57 -1.60
CA ASP A 181 -13.86 14.96 -1.78
C ASP A 181 -15.32 15.17 -1.35
N LEU A 182 -15.47 15.74 -0.15
CA LEU A 182 -16.77 16.05 0.44
C LEU A 182 -17.44 17.31 -0.14
N ASN A 183 -16.89 17.92 -1.19
CA ASN A 183 -17.49 19.06 -1.89
C ASN A 183 -18.16 18.69 -3.21
N ILE A 184 -18.11 17.42 -3.61
CA ILE A 184 -18.78 16.93 -4.81
C ILE A 184 -20.29 17.07 -4.65
N LYS A 185 -20.95 17.70 -5.63
CA LYS A 185 -22.41 17.78 -5.68
C LYS A 185 -23.01 16.63 -6.46
N ASN A 186 -24.07 16.03 -5.92
CA ASN A 186 -24.92 15.09 -6.66
C ASN A 186 -25.88 15.80 -7.63
N LYS A 187 -26.72 15.05 -8.34
CA LYS A 187 -27.72 15.64 -9.27
C LYS A 187 -28.77 16.52 -8.59
N ALA A 188 -28.99 16.37 -7.29
CA ALA A 188 -29.84 17.26 -6.49
C ALA A 188 -29.12 18.55 -6.04
N GLY A 189 -27.86 18.73 -6.43
CA GLY A 189 -27.06 19.91 -6.09
C GLY A 189 -26.50 19.93 -4.67
N LYS A 190 -26.63 18.82 -3.92
CA LYS A 190 -26.18 18.70 -2.53
C LYS A 190 -24.82 18.02 -2.45
N THR A 191 -23.97 18.48 -1.56
CA THR A 191 -22.72 17.81 -1.17
C THR A 191 -22.95 16.82 -0.03
N PRO A 192 -22.01 15.89 0.26
CA PRO A 192 -22.08 15.06 1.46
C PRO A 192 -22.19 15.89 2.75
N LEU A 193 -21.51 17.04 2.80
CA LEU A 193 -21.56 17.95 3.95
C LEU A 193 -22.94 18.60 4.12
N ASP A 194 -23.63 18.92 3.02
CA ASP A 194 -24.99 19.48 3.05
C ASP A 194 -26.03 18.47 3.57
N LEU A 195 -25.70 17.17 3.52
CA LEU A 195 -26.54 16.10 4.04
C LEU A 195 -26.28 15.81 5.54
N CYS A 196 -25.25 16.43 6.14
CA CYS A 196 -24.95 16.28 7.57
C CYS A 196 -25.91 17.11 8.44
N ASN A 197 -26.42 16.49 9.51
CA ASN A 197 -27.41 17.10 10.39
C ASN A 197 -26.79 18.03 11.46
N THR A 198 -25.48 17.92 11.73
CA THR A 198 -24.84 18.68 12.81
C THR A 198 -23.67 19.57 12.33
N PRO A 199 -23.69 20.87 12.68
CA PRO A 199 -22.60 21.80 12.32
C PRO A 199 -21.22 21.38 12.85
N ALA A 200 -21.17 20.76 14.03
CA ALA A 200 -19.92 20.27 14.63
C ALA A 200 -19.24 19.20 13.78
N LEU A 201 -20.02 18.26 13.21
CA LEU A 201 -19.51 17.24 12.30
C LEU A 201 -18.97 17.87 11.01
N VAL A 202 -19.71 18.84 10.44
CA VAL A 202 -19.28 19.55 9.24
C VAL A 202 -17.94 20.26 9.47
N GLN A 203 -17.77 20.95 10.60
CA GLN A 203 -16.51 21.61 10.93
C GLN A 203 -15.35 20.62 11.06
N LYS A 204 -15.57 19.49 11.74
CA LYS A 204 -14.57 18.43 11.88
C LYS A 204 -14.15 17.85 10.53
N LEU A 205 -15.12 17.53 9.65
CA LEU A 205 -14.84 16.97 8.33
C LEU A 205 -14.11 17.95 7.42
N LYS A 206 -14.44 19.25 7.48
CA LYS A 206 -13.67 20.29 6.78
C LYS A 206 -12.22 20.35 7.25
N GLY A 207 -11.99 20.30 8.56
CA GLY A 207 -10.63 20.25 9.12
C GLY A 207 -9.82 19.03 8.69
N ILE A 208 -10.46 17.85 8.65
CA ILE A 208 -9.83 16.62 8.12
C ILE A 208 -9.50 16.79 6.63
N SER A 209 -10.46 17.28 5.84
CA SER A 209 -10.29 17.47 4.39
C SER A 209 -9.18 18.48 4.07
N GLU A 210 -9.08 19.58 4.83
CA GLU A 210 -7.99 20.55 4.70
C GLU A 210 -6.64 19.91 5.04
N ARG A 211 -6.55 19.16 6.15
CA ARG A 211 -5.33 18.46 6.56
C ARG A 211 -4.88 17.42 5.52
N VAL A 212 -5.82 16.64 4.97
CA VAL A 212 -5.51 15.66 3.93
C VAL A 212 -5.10 16.39 2.65
N ARG A 213 -5.80 17.46 2.26
CA ARG A 213 -5.44 18.26 1.09
C ARG A 213 -4.07 18.92 1.21
N THR A 214 -3.66 19.37 2.39
CA THR A 214 -2.29 19.87 2.62
C THR A 214 -1.27 18.74 2.48
N GLN A 215 -1.55 17.56 3.04
CA GLN A 215 -0.70 16.37 2.88
C GLN A 215 -0.64 15.83 1.44
N GLU A 216 -1.71 16.01 0.65
CA GLU A 216 -1.74 15.65 -0.77
C GLU A 216 -1.10 16.70 -1.66
N ARG A 217 -1.17 17.98 -1.32
CA ARG A 217 -0.34 19.00 -1.99
C ARG A 217 1.15 18.75 -1.79
N GLU A 218 1.53 18.15 -0.66
CA GLU A 218 2.87 17.61 -0.46
C GLU A 218 3.14 16.33 -1.27
N LYS A 219 2.17 15.68 -1.95
CA LYS A 219 2.44 14.55 -2.90
C LYS A 219 3.08 15.05 -4.21
N ASP A 220 2.87 16.31 -4.58
CA ASP A 220 3.53 16.94 -5.73
C ASP A 220 4.91 17.51 -5.39
N ASP A 221 5.45 17.20 -4.20
CA ASP A 221 6.73 17.69 -3.70
C ASP A 221 7.89 16.94 -4.37
N ILE A 222 8.09 17.21 -5.67
CA ILE A 222 9.39 17.03 -6.29
C ILE A 222 10.34 17.95 -5.51
N PRO A 223 11.47 17.46 -4.99
CA PRO A 223 12.37 18.31 -4.23
C PRO A 223 12.74 19.56 -5.03
N PRO A 224 12.72 20.76 -4.45
CA PRO A 224 12.81 22.01 -5.22
C PRO A 224 14.16 22.17 -5.94
N HIS A 225 15.19 21.48 -5.45
CA HIS A 225 16.53 21.45 -6.06
C HIS A 225 16.62 20.50 -7.26
N TRP A 226 15.57 19.72 -7.55
CA TRP A 226 15.58 18.82 -8.70
C TRP A 226 15.48 19.59 -10.02
N THR A 227 16.34 19.21 -10.97
CA THR A 227 16.16 19.52 -12.38
C THR A 227 14.75 19.11 -12.84
N PRO A 228 14.03 19.96 -13.61
CA PRO A 228 12.74 19.62 -14.16
C PRO A 228 12.77 18.29 -14.94
N MET A 229 11.87 17.38 -14.58
CA MET A 229 11.86 16.04 -15.15
C MET A 229 11.23 16.00 -16.55
N GLU A 230 10.41 16.98 -16.93
CA GLU A 230 9.77 17.10 -18.28
C GLU A 230 9.06 15.83 -18.77
N GLY A 231 8.45 15.07 -17.86
CA GLY A 231 7.79 13.80 -18.19
C GLY A 231 8.73 12.59 -18.27
N ARG A 232 10.02 12.76 -17.99
CA ARG A 232 10.96 11.64 -17.79
C ARG A 232 10.77 11.01 -16.41
N GLU A 233 10.94 9.70 -16.34
CA GLU A 233 10.86 8.95 -15.09
C GLU A 233 12.16 9.02 -14.27
N LEU A 234 13.30 9.09 -14.97
CA LEU A 234 14.65 9.16 -14.40
C LEU A 234 15.48 10.28 -15.06
N VAL A 235 16.15 11.08 -14.23
CA VAL A 235 17.17 12.05 -14.63
C VAL A 235 18.39 11.86 -13.73
N ILE A 236 19.56 11.74 -14.34
CA ILE A 236 20.84 11.70 -13.63
C ILE A 236 21.53 13.04 -13.87
N GLN A 237 21.67 13.84 -12.82
CA GLN A 237 22.28 15.16 -12.88
C GLN A 237 23.66 15.12 -12.27
N GLU A 238 24.70 15.44 -13.04
CA GLU A 238 26.05 15.60 -12.49
C GLU A 238 26.12 16.90 -11.66
N LEU A 239 26.72 16.81 -10.48
CA LEU A 239 26.94 17.93 -9.58
C LEU A 239 28.35 18.47 -9.79
N LEU A 240 28.44 19.76 -10.09
CA LEU A 240 29.70 20.42 -10.37
C LEU A 240 30.12 21.27 -9.17
N ALA A 241 31.40 21.19 -8.81
CA ALA A 241 31.99 21.97 -7.71
C ALA A 241 32.07 23.48 -8.00
N ASN A 242 31.93 23.88 -9.26
CA ASN A 242 32.04 25.26 -9.74
C ASN A 242 30.71 25.82 -10.28
N ASP A 243 29.60 25.09 -10.20
CA ASP A 243 28.29 25.56 -10.60
C ASP A 243 27.49 26.02 -9.37
N ALA A 244 27.03 27.27 -9.39
CA ALA A 244 26.29 27.90 -8.31
C ALA A 244 25.00 27.13 -7.93
N LEU A 245 24.41 26.37 -8.85
CA LEU A 245 23.19 25.59 -8.60
C LEU A 245 23.45 24.25 -7.89
N THR A 246 24.64 23.67 -8.05
CA THR A 246 24.95 22.33 -7.51
C THR A 246 26.07 22.30 -6.48
N VAL A 247 26.82 23.40 -6.34
CA VAL A 247 28.02 23.49 -5.48
C VAL A 247 27.73 23.17 -4.02
N GLU A 248 26.58 23.60 -3.48
CA GLU A 248 26.22 23.33 -2.10
C GLU A 248 25.99 21.83 -1.86
N GLU A 249 25.23 21.17 -2.74
CA GLU A 249 24.99 19.73 -2.66
C GLU A 249 26.29 18.95 -2.89
N TYR A 250 27.08 19.34 -3.89
CA TYR A 250 28.39 18.74 -4.14
C TYR A 250 29.26 18.80 -2.88
N ASN A 251 29.39 19.98 -2.26
CA ASN A 251 30.19 20.18 -1.05
C ASN A 251 29.65 19.36 0.14
N ASN A 252 28.33 19.30 0.30
CA ASN A 252 27.71 18.53 1.37
C ASN A 252 27.97 17.02 1.22
N VAL A 253 27.80 16.47 0.01
CA VAL A 253 28.04 15.05 -0.26
C VAL A 253 29.54 14.72 -0.14
N SER A 254 30.39 15.50 -0.81
CA SER A 254 31.85 15.31 -0.79
C SER A 254 32.42 15.42 0.62
N HIS A 255 32.02 16.41 1.41
CA HIS A 255 32.49 16.58 2.79
C HIS A 255 32.08 15.38 3.67
N LYS A 256 30.82 14.93 3.57
CA LYS A 256 30.37 13.73 4.31
C LYS A 256 31.16 12.48 3.92
N PHE A 257 31.41 12.29 2.63
CA PHE A 257 32.16 11.15 2.11
C PHE A 257 33.63 11.17 2.55
N LEU A 258 34.34 12.28 2.29
CA LEU A 258 35.77 12.46 2.56
C LEU A 258 36.09 12.48 4.06
N ARG A 259 35.13 12.82 4.93
CA ARG A 259 35.30 12.74 6.39
C ARG A 259 35.81 11.37 6.85
N SER A 260 35.39 10.29 6.18
CA SER A 260 35.85 8.93 6.48
C SER A 260 36.81 8.36 5.44
N MET A 261 36.91 8.99 4.26
CA MET A 261 37.70 8.57 3.10
C MET A 261 38.73 9.63 2.73
N ALA A 262 39.79 9.80 3.52
CA ALA A 262 40.73 10.91 3.37
C ALA A 262 41.75 10.79 2.22
N ASN A 263 41.98 9.57 1.70
CA ASN A 263 43.02 9.27 0.69
C ASN A 263 42.43 8.81 -0.65
N VAL A 264 41.25 9.29 -1.01
CA VAL A 264 40.60 8.94 -2.30
C VAL A 264 40.31 10.19 -3.09
N GLU A 265 40.29 10.05 -4.41
CA GLU A 265 39.91 11.13 -5.31
C GLU A 265 38.45 10.92 -5.75
N ILE A 266 37.61 11.94 -5.57
CA ILE A 266 36.25 11.94 -6.11
C ILE A 266 36.34 12.30 -7.58
N VAL A 267 35.89 11.39 -8.45
CA VAL A 267 35.87 11.58 -9.90
C VAL A 267 34.60 12.32 -10.32
N SER A 268 33.45 11.90 -9.81
CA SER A 268 32.17 12.59 -10.03
C SER A 268 31.16 12.31 -8.93
N ILE A 269 30.22 13.24 -8.75
CA ILE A 269 29.04 13.06 -7.92
C ILE A 269 27.82 13.35 -8.79
N LYS A 270 26.88 12.41 -8.82
CA LYS A 270 25.66 12.50 -9.63
C LYS A 270 24.44 12.36 -8.75
N ARG A 271 23.49 13.30 -8.84
CA ARG A 271 22.16 13.17 -8.22
C ARG A 271 21.30 12.26 -9.08
N VAL A 272 20.64 11.31 -8.43
CA VAL A 272 19.64 10.44 -9.03
C VAL A 272 18.28 11.02 -8.74
N GLN A 273 17.51 11.28 -9.79
CA GLN A 273 16.17 11.84 -9.72
C GLN A 273 15.22 10.82 -10.34
N ASN A 274 14.62 9.97 -9.54
CA ASN A 274 13.69 8.96 -10.01
C ASN A 274 12.32 9.22 -9.39
N ARG A 275 11.35 9.63 -10.22
CA ARG A 275 10.02 10.03 -9.72
C ARG A 275 9.28 8.86 -9.10
N SER A 276 9.28 7.71 -9.76
CA SER A 276 8.60 6.50 -9.28
C SER A 276 9.15 6.03 -7.93
N LEU A 277 10.48 6.03 -7.77
CA LEU A 277 11.11 5.66 -6.50
C LEU A 277 10.84 6.69 -5.40
N TRP A 278 10.84 7.99 -5.73
CA TRP A 278 10.55 9.08 -4.80
C TRP A 278 9.10 9.01 -4.27
N ASP A 279 8.14 8.74 -5.15
CA ASP A 279 6.73 8.61 -4.76
C ASP A 279 6.53 7.43 -3.82
N VAL A 280 7.13 6.26 -4.12
CA VAL A 280 7.09 5.08 -3.25
C VAL A 280 7.76 5.36 -1.89
N TYR A 281 8.91 6.04 -1.89
CA TYR A 281 9.62 6.44 -0.68
C TYR A 281 8.76 7.36 0.22
N ASN A 282 8.13 8.39 -0.36
CA ASN A 282 7.29 9.33 0.39
C ASN A 282 5.99 8.70 0.90
N VAL A 283 5.36 7.81 0.13
CA VAL A 283 4.21 7.03 0.62
C VAL A 283 4.61 6.18 1.81
N THR A 284 5.80 5.57 1.77
CA THR A 284 6.34 4.76 2.88
C THR A 284 6.60 5.63 4.10
N LYS A 285 7.24 6.79 3.94
CA LYS A 285 7.47 7.78 5.01
C LYS A 285 6.17 8.18 5.71
N ARG A 286 5.15 8.60 4.95
CA ARG A 286 3.83 8.97 5.50
C ARG A 286 3.14 7.80 6.20
N THR A 287 3.32 6.59 5.69
CA THR A 287 2.77 5.38 6.33
C THR A 287 3.43 5.13 7.69
N MET A 288 4.75 5.30 7.78
CA MET A 288 5.48 5.20 9.04
C MET A 288 5.07 6.30 10.03
N GLU A 289 4.94 7.55 9.56
CA GLU A 289 4.50 8.68 10.39
C GLU A 289 3.06 8.54 10.88
N ARG A 290 2.17 7.97 10.09
CA ARG A 290 0.82 7.60 10.57
C ARG A 290 0.88 6.49 11.62
N LYS A 291 1.81 5.54 11.50
CA LYS A 291 1.96 4.41 12.42
C LYS A 291 2.55 4.81 13.77
N TYR A 292 3.56 5.68 13.81
CA TYR A 292 4.27 6.02 15.05
C TYR A 292 4.30 7.51 15.42
N GLY A 293 3.66 8.38 14.65
CA GLY A 293 3.62 9.84 14.88
C GLY A 293 4.52 10.64 13.94
N LEU A 294 4.27 11.94 13.80
CA LEU A 294 5.04 12.82 12.91
C LEU A 294 6.54 12.81 13.29
N GLY A 295 7.43 12.70 12.29
CA GLY A 295 8.89 12.71 12.49
C GLY A 295 9.49 11.37 12.95
N CYS A 296 8.68 10.34 13.20
CA CYS A 296 9.17 9.04 13.68
C CYS A 296 9.91 8.20 12.63
N ALA A 297 9.75 8.50 11.34
CA ALA A 297 10.28 7.67 10.27
C ALA A 297 11.82 7.70 10.20
N GLN A 298 12.45 8.70 10.84
CA GLN A 298 13.91 8.90 10.93
C GLN A 298 14.61 8.74 9.57
N GLU A 299 14.69 9.84 8.83
CA GLU A 299 15.36 9.89 7.53
C GLU A 299 16.87 10.08 7.73
N LEU A 300 17.65 9.05 7.41
CA LEU A 300 19.10 9.06 7.52
C LEU A 300 19.75 9.10 6.13
N SER A 301 20.81 9.88 5.97
CA SER A 301 21.71 9.80 4.80
C SER A 301 22.80 8.78 5.09
N LEU A 302 22.77 7.62 4.43
CA LEU A 302 23.71 6.52 4.66
C LEU A 302 24.39 6.04 3.37
N PHE A 303 25.57 5.44 3.50
CA PHE A 303 26.40 4.99 2.40
C PHE A 303 26.19 3.51 2.05
N HIS A 304 26.10 3.20 0.76
CA HIS A 304 26.00 1.86 0.20
C HIS A 304 27.05 1.63 -0.90
N GLY A 305 28.14 0.94 -0.56
CA GLY A 305 29.16 0.53 -1.52
C GLY A 305 28.59 -0.44 -2.54
N THR A 306 28.83 -0.16 -3.83
CA THR A 306 28.10 -0.81 -4.94
C THR A 306 29.09 -1.28 -6.01
N PRO A 307 28.97 -2.51 -6.53
CA PRO A 307 29.76 -2.93 -7.68
C PRO A 307 29.28 -2.21 -8.96
N ALA A 308 30.19 -1.89 -9.87
CA ALA A 308 29.90 -1.12 -11.08
C ALA A 308 28.68 -1.66 -11.87
N LYS A 309 28.57 -2.99 -12.00
CA LYS A 309 27.47 -3.67 -12.71
C LYS A 309 26.06 -3.44 -12.11
N SER A 310 25.97 -3.01 -10.85
CA SER A 310 24.69 -2.80 -10.16
C SER A 310 24.25 -1.34 -10.15
N VAL A 311 25.10 -0.40 -10.60
CA VAL A 311 24.81 1.05 -10.54
C VAL A 311 23.56 1.41 -11.33
N GLU A 312 23.50 1.03 -12.62
CA GLU A 312 22.36 1.31 -13.49
C GLU A 312 21.07 0.60 -13.02
N PRO A 313 21.08 -0.72 -12.69
CA PRO A 313 19.91 -1.37 -12.10
C PRO A 313 19.35 -0.66 -10.87
N ILE A 314 20.22 -0.18 -9.97
CA ILE A 314 19.80 0.52 -8.75
C ILE A 314 19.13 1.87 -9.06
N GLN A 315 19.64 2.62 -10.05
CA GLN A 315 19.04 3.89 -10.46
C GLN A 315 17.60 3.72 -11.00
N HIS A 316 17.32 2.60 -11.65
CA HIS A 316 16.01 2.30 -12.22
C HIS A 316 15.07 1.57 -11.25
N GLN A 317 15.57 0.62 -10.47
CA GLN A 317 14.75 -0.35 -9.71
C GLN A 317 14.91 -0.27 -8.19
N ASN A 318 15.72 0.68 -7.69
CA ASN A 318 16.12 0.83 -6.30
C ASN A 318 17.15 -0.21 -5.82
N ILE A 319 17.68 -0.02 -4.61
CA ILE A 319 18.59 -0.95 -3.96
C ILE A 319 17.78 -2.19 -3.52
N ASP A 320 18.07 -3.33 -4.13
CA ASP A 320 17.44 -4.61 -3.77
C ASP A 320 18.18 -5.25 -2.57
N PRO A 321 17.46 -5.56 -1.48
CA PRO A 321 17.99 -6.34 -0.35
C PRO A 321 18.66 -7.66 -0.73
N LEU A 322 18.29 -8.27 -1.86
CA LEU A 322 18.87 -9.50 -2.38
C LEU A 322 20.21 -9.30 -3.10
N LEU A 323 20.54 -8.06 -3.48
CA LEU A 323 21.79 -7.71 -4.17
C LEU A 323 22.95 -7.42 -3.23
N ALA A 324 22.85 -7.81 -1.95
CA ALA A 324 23.85 -7.53 -0.91
C ALA A 324 25.29 -8.00 -1.22
N GLY A 325 25.57 -8.64 -2.36
CA GLY A 325 26.92 -9.00 -2.79
C GLY A 325 27.42 -10.26 -2.11
N ASN A 326 28.12 -11.11 -2.87
CA ASN A 326 28.60 -12.41 -2.39
C ASN A 326 29.63 -12.35 -1.25
N ASN A 327 30.13 -11.15 -0.91
CA ASN A 327 31.08 -10.92 0.18
C ASN A 327 30.40 -10.42 1.47
N VAL A 328 29.11 -10.11 1.44
CA VAL A 328 28.39 -9.71 2.65
C VAL A 328 27.90 -10.96 3.34
N GLY A 329 28.75 -11.42 4.26
CA GLY A 329 28.26 -12.20 5.38
C GLY A 329 27.03 -11.50 5.93
N ALA A 330 25.89 -12.17 5.86
CA ALA A 330 24.62 -11.79 6.48
C ALA A 330 24.77 -11.79 8.01
N ILE A 331 25.72 -11.03 8.54
CA ILE A 331 26.16 -10.97 9.94
C ILE A 331 25.03 -10.40 10.81
N TRP A 332 24.27 -9.46 10.26
CA TRP A 332 23.18 -8.76 10.95
C TRP A 332 21.82 -8.97 10.27
N GLY A 333 21.80 -9.56 9.07
CA GLY A 333 20.59 -9.97 8.35
C GLY A 333 20.81 -10.11 6.85
N LYS A 334 19.82 -10.63 6.14
CA LYS A 334 19.78 -10.72 4.66
C LYS A 334 19.02 -9.53 4.06
N GLY A 335 19.40 -8.32 4.46
CA GLY A 335 18.86 -7.08 3.91
C GLY A 335 19.92 -6.30 3.12
N ALA A 336 19.54 -5.12 2.63
CA ALA A 336 20.47 -4.15 2.08
C ALA A 336 21.24 -3.46 3.21
N TYR A 337 22.57 -3.41 3.08
CA TYR A 337 23.47 -2.86 4.09
C TYR A 337 23.80 -1.40 3.81
N PHE A 338 23.69 -0.57 4.83
CA PHE A 338 24.00 0.85 4.80
C PHE A 338 24.91 1.20 5.97
N ALA A 339 25.91 2.04 5.74
CA ALA A 339 26.81 2.49 6.79
C ALA A 339 26.72 4.00 7.01
N VAL A 340 26.93 4.43 8.24
CA VAL A 340 27.04 5.86 8.58
C VAL A 340 28.32 6.46 7.96
N ASP A 341 29.41 5.69 7.95
CA ASP A 341 30.70 6.09 7.39
C ASP A 341 30.95 5.41 6.04
N ALA A 342 31.39 6.19 5.04
CA ALA A 342 31.72 5.69 3.71
C ALA A 342 32.82 4.61 3.76
N LYS A 343 33.83 4.77 4.62
CA LYS A 343 34.91 3.78 4.79
C LYS A 343 34.41 2.37 5.18
N GLN A 344 33.34 2.27 5.96
CA GLN A 344 32.78 0.97 6.31
C GLN A 344 32.04 0.34 5.13
N SER A 345 31.37 1.18 4.34
CA SER A 345 30.65 0.75 3.13
C SER A 345 31.59 0.43 1.96
N ASP A 346 32.79 1.02 1.94
CA ASP A 346 33.80 0.82 0.91
C ASP A 346 34.16 -0.65 0.71
N ASN A 347 34.17 -1.46 1.78
CA ASN A 347 34.41 -2.91 1.71
C ASN A 347 33.45 -3.64 0.75
N TYR A 348 32.31 -3.04 0.42
CA TYR A 348 31.29 -3.58 -0.47
C TYR A 348 31.38 -3.01 -1.90
N ALA A 349 32.12 -1.91 -2.09
CA ALA A 349 32.38 -1.34 -3.41
C ALA A 349 33.49 -2.13 -4.12
N GLN A 350 33.13 -2.79 -5.23
CA GLN A 350 34.09 -3.50 -6.09
C GLN A 350 34.60 -2.54 -7.17
N ALA A 351 35.92 -2.51 -7.36
CA ALA A 351 36.53 -1.74 -8.45
C ALA A 351 36.10 -2.29 -9.81
N SER A 352 35.83 -1.38 -10.74
CA SER A 352 35.67 -1.68 -12.16
C SER A 352 37.02 -2.03 -12.80
N ASP A 353 36.98 -2.50 -14.04
CA ASP A 353 38.19 -2.81 -14.82
C ASP A 353 39.11 -1.60 -15.00
N GLU A 354 38.54 -0.39 -14.96
CA GLU A 354 39.25 0.90 -15.05
C GLU A 354 39.74 1.42 -13.69
N GLY A 355 39.51 0.68 -12.61
CA GLY A 355 39.93 1.04 -11.25
C GLY A 355 38.95 1.92 -10.48
N TYR A 356 37.85 2.37 -11.10
CA TYR A 356 36.82 3.18 -10.43
C TYR A 356 35.95 2.36 -9.49
N ARG A 357 35.57 2.96 -8.36
CA ARG A 357 34.64 2.42 -7.37
C ARG A 357 33.42 3.31 -7.24
N PHE A 358 32.31 2.71 -6.82
CA PHE A 358 31.01 3.38 -6.80
C PHE A 358 30.33 3.21 -5.43
N MET A 359 29.71 4.28 -4.97
CA MET A 359 28.97 4.29 -3.72
C MET A 359 27.73 5.17 -3.84
N PHE A 360 26.58 4.66 -3.38
CA PHE A 360 25.40 5.50 -3.21
C PHE A 360 25.41 6.14 -1.82
N MET A 361 25.09 7.43 -1.75
CA MET A 361 24.57 8.04 -0.53
C MET A 361 23.04 8.06 -0.67
N ALA A 362 22.37 7.23 0.10
CA ALA A 362 20.93 7.01 0.03
C ALA A 362 20.21 7.65 1.22
N ARG A 363 18.96 8.07 1.01
CA ARG A 363 18.02 8.34 2.10
C ARG A 363 17.40 7.03 2.54
N VAL A 364 17.41 6.79 3.83
CA VAL A 364 16.94 5.55 4.43
C VAL A 364 15.99 5.86 5.59
N LEU A 365 14.78 5.31 5.53
CA LEU A 365 13.79 5.38 6.60
C LEU A 365 14.01 4.24 7.58
N VAL A 366 14.38 4.57 8.82
CA VAL A 366 14.80 3.56 9.81
C VAL A 366 13.74 3.30 10.89
N GLY A 367 12.81 4.22 11.13
CA GLY A 367 11.71 4.01 12.09
C GLY A 367 12.17 3.48 13.44
N LYS A 368 11.58 2.37 13.90
CA LYS A 368 12.10 1.60 15.03
C LYS A 368 13.07 0.53 14.53
N TYR A 369 14.21 0.40 15.20
CA TYR A 369 15.22 -0.61 14.89
C TYR A 369 15.59 -1.47 16.09
N GLY A 370 16.03 -2.70 15.82
CA GLY A 370 16.53 -3.65 16.82
C GLY A 370 17.93 -4.16 16.48
N GLN A 371 18.52 -4.94 17.39
CA GLN A 371 19.80 -5.58 17.15
C GLN A 371 19.67 -6.64 16.04
N GLY A 372 20.56 -6.60 15.04
CA GLY A 372 20.63 -7.61 13.99
C GLY A 372 21.34 -8.87 14.44
N GLU A 373 21.09 -9.98 13.75
CA GLU A 373 21.78 -11.26 13.97
C GLU A 373 22.01 -12.01 12.66
N ARG A 374 22.90 -13.01 12.72
CA ARG A 374 23.35 -13.71 11.52
C ARG A 374 22.22 -14.54 10.91
N GLY A 375 22.00 -14.34 9.61
CA GLY A 375 21.05 -15.14 8.83
C GLY A 375 19.57 -14.73 8.95
N MET A 376 19.25 -13.65 9.67
CA MET A 376 17.90 -13.11 9.73
C MET A 376 17.35 -12.78 8.34
N GLN A 377 16.15 -13.26 8.03
CA GLN A 377 15.46 -12.98 6.75
C GLN A 377 14.49 -11.79 6.85
N ARG A 378 14.18 -11.37 8.08
CA ARG A 378 13.31 -10.24 8.41
C ARG A 378 13.71 -9.69 9.78
N PRO A 379 13.33 -8.44 10.11
CA PRO A 379 13.55 -7.89 11.44
C PRO A 379 12.86 -8.71 12.54
N PRO A 380 13.37 -8.69 13.78
CA PRO A 380 12.70 -9.33 14.90
C PRO A 380 11.39 -8.61 15.26
N PRO A 381 10.47 -9.29 15.97
CA PRO A 381 9.27 -8.65 16.51
C PRO A 381 9.64 -7.66 17.62
N VAL A 382 8.95 -6.51 17.66
CA VAL A 382 9.10 -5.48 18.70
C VAL A 382 8.61 -6.01 20.05
N ASN A 383 7.54 -6.82 20.04
CA ASN A 383 7.04 -7.54 21.21
C ASN A 383 7.04 -9.04 20.90
N LYS A 384 7.58 -9.86 21.82
CA LYS A 384 7.64 -11.32 21.67
C LYS A 384 6.25 -11.96 21.48
N ASP A 385 5.21 -11.35 22.05
CA ASP A 385 3.83 -11.85 21.98
C ASP A 385 3.12 -11.49 20.66
N ASP A 386 3.59 -10.46 19.94
CA ASP A 386 3.02 -10.03 18.65
C ASP A 386 4.04 -10.22 17.52
N GLN A 387 3.97 -11.40 16.89
CA GLN A 387 4.84 -11.80 15.78
C GLN A 387 4.63 -11.00 14.49
N ARG A 388 3.63 -10.12 14.42
CA ARG A 388 3.34 -9.29 13.22
C ARG A 388 3.92 -7.89 13.34
N ASN A 389 4.11 -7.38 14.56
CA ASN A 389 4.70 -6.07 14.78
C ASN A 389 6.23 -6.17 14.79
N LEU A 390 6.82 -6.12 13.61
CA LEU A 390 8.28 -6.19 13.41
C LEU A 390 8.92 -4.81 13.50
N PHE A 391 10.21 -4.78 13.87
CA PHE A 391 11.04 -3.60 13.66
C PHE A 391 11.11 -3.22 12.18
N ASP A 392 11.41 -1.96 11.88
CA ASP A 392 11.51 -1.43 10.52
C ASP A 392 12.91 -1.64 9.93
N ALA A 393 13.93 -1.75 10.79
CA ALA A 393 15.31 -2.03 10.43
C ALA A 393 16.03 -2.83 11.54
N VAL A 394 17.23 -3.33 11.24
CA VAL A 394 18.15 -3.82 12.28
C VAL A 394 19.51 -3.16 12.17
N VAL A 395 20.22 -3.10 13.29
CA VAL A 395 21.52 -2.42 13.42
C VAL A 395 22.58 -3.33 14.00
N ASP A 396 23.85 -2.98 13.81
CA ASP A 396 24.99 -3.65 14.42
C ASP A 396 25.14 -3.37 15.91
N SER A 397 24.67 -2.21 16.39
CA SER A 397 24.61 -1.85 17.80
C SER A 397 23.43 -0.92 18.04
N VAL A 398 22.59 -1.22 19.03
CA VAL A 398 21.42 -0.40 19.38
C VAL A 398 21.82 0.97 19.97
N ASP A 399 22.90 1.01 20.76
CA ASP A 399 23.32 2.25 21.43
C ASP A 399 24.07 3.20 20.48
N HIS A 400 24.88 2.65 19.58
CA HIS A 400 25.73 3.40 18.66
C HIS A 400 25.72 2.77 17.26
N PRO A 401 24.59 2.84 16.54
CA PRO A 401 24.43 2.17 15.26
C PRO A 401 25.37 2.76 14.20
N ARG A 402 26.18 1.89 13.58
CA ARG A 402 27.08 2.25 12.48
C ARG A 402 26.64 1.62 11.17
N ILE A 403 26.03 0.45 11.26
CA ILE A 403 25.49 -0.30 10.13
C ILE A 403 23.99 -0.49 10.33
N TYR A 404 23.24 -0.18 9.29
CA TYR A 404 21.80 -0.40 9.20
C TYR A 404 21.53 -1.44 8.12
N VAL A 405 20.68 -2.41 8.43
CA VAL A 405 20.24 -3.43 7.48
C VAL A 405 18.75 -3.26 7.24
N ILE A 406 18.40 -2.98 5.98
CA ILE A 406 17.05 -2.63 5.54
C ILE A 406 16.49 -3.77 4.70
N PHE A 407 15.32 -4.27 5.09
CA PHE A 407 14.72 -5.46 4.47
C PHE A 407 13.68 -5.12 3.40
N ARG A 408 13.25 -3.86 3.30
CA ARG A 408 12.26 -3.41 2.33
C ARG A 408 12.83 -2.29 1.49
N ASN A 409 12.89 -2.49 0.18
CA ASN A 409 13.40 -1.50 -0.75
C ASN A 409 12.60 -0.17 -0.74
N GLN A 410 11.32 -0.20 -0.38
CA GLN A 410 10.51 1.03 -0.32
C GLN A 410 10.96 2.04 0.76
N GLN A 411 11.79 1.61 1.73
CA GLN A 411 12.39 2.48 2.75
C GLN A 411 13.61 3.25 2.23
N ILE A 412 14.06 2.99 1.01
CA ILE A 412 15.34 3.45 0.47
C ILE A 412 15.08 4.36 -0.73
N TYR A 413 15.82 5.46 -0.82
CA TYR A 413 15.92 6.28 -2.01
C TYR A 413 17.41 6.54 -2.34
N PRO A 414 17.95 5.99 -3.45
CA PRO A 414 19.36 6.17 -3.81
C PRO A 414 19.52 7.60 -4.36
N GLU A 415 19.98 8.53 -3.53
CA GLU A 415 19.91 9.97 -3.85
C GLU A 415 21.12 10.47 -4.64
N PHE A 416 22.32 10.07 -4.23
CA PHE A 416 23.56 10.48 -4.89
C PHE A 416 24.43 9.27 -5.21
N LEU A 417 25.00 9.24 -6.40
CA LEU A 417 26.04 8.31 -6.83
C LEU A 417 27.40 9.02 -6.78
N ILE A 418 28.34 8.45 -6.05
CA ILE A 418 29.72 8.92 -5.94
C ILE A 418 30.61 7.93 -6.70
N GLN A 419 31.36 8.43 -7.67
CA GLN A 419 32.43 7.71 -8.35
C GLN A 419 33.77 8.20 -7.81
N TYR A 420 34.65 7.29 -7.41
CA TYR A 420 35.93 7.62 -6.79
C TYR A 420 37.01 6.60 -7.15
N GLN A 421 38.27 6.97 -6.92
CA GLN A 421 39.44 6.14 -7.14
C GLN A 421 40.37 6.13 -5.92
#